data_AF-A0A1B7W4Z1-F1
#
_entry.id   AF-A0A1B7W4Z1-F1
#
_cell.length_a   1.000
_cell.length_b   1.000
_cell.length_c   1.000
_cell.angle_alpha   90.00
_cell.angle_beta   90.00
_cell.angle_gamma   90.00
#
_symmetry.space_group_name_H-M   'P 1'
#
loop_
_entity.id
_entity.type
_entity.pdbx_description
1 polymer ?
#
loop_
_entity_poly.entity_id
_entity_poly.type
_entity_poly.pdbx_seq_one_letter_code
_entity_poly.pdbx_strand_id
1 'polypeptide(L)'
;MADQEGPQGTGASVESKEDMLKRIEAAIIDGSDVLSPEQIEAVTVLCCKVTIDPEPYLNTLRTRMLEDVTNPQLVADVYLRELLTLQQRAG
;
A
#
# COMPACT_ATOMS: atom_id res chain seq x y z
N MET A 1 -28.00 -8.24 27.65
CA MET A 1 -28.64 -7.49 26.56
C MET A 1 -27.54 -6.89 25.72
N ALA A 2 -27.55 -7.17 24.42
CA ALA A 2 -26.67 -6.57 23.44
C ALA A 2 -27.04 -5.09 23.26
N ASP A 3 -26.05 -4.24 23.07
CA ASP A 3 -26.20 -3.07 22.20
C ASP A 3 -24.84 -2.75 21.58
N GLN A 4 -24.78 -2.99 20.27
CA GLN A 4 -23.67 -2.64 19.41
C GLN A 4 -23.85 -1.17 19.01
N GLU A 5 -22.90 -0.33 19.37
CA GLU A 5 -22.70 0.95 18.68
C GLU A 5 -21.29 0.92 18.10
N GLY A 6 -21.22 0.72 16.78
CA GLY A 6 -20.01 0.43 16.04
C GLY A 6 -19.04 1.61 16.02
N PRO A 7 -17.71 1.37 15.99
CA PRO A 7 -16.78 2.43 15.68
C PRO A 7 -17.05 2.90 14.25
N GLN A 8 -17.23 4.22 14.12
CA GLN A 8 -17.35 4.94 12.86
C GLN A 8 -16.11 4.67 12.00
N GLY A 9 -16.17 3.59 11.21
CA GLY A 9 -15.19 3.26 10.20
C GLY A 9 -15.34 4.24 9.05
N THR A 10 -14.56 5.32 9.10
CA THR A 10 -14.23 6.06 7.87
C THR A 10 -13.37 5.09 7.07
N GLY A 11 -14.02 4.39 6.14
CA GLY A 11 -13.52 3.19 5.48
C GLY A 11 -12.32 3.45 4.58
N ALA A 12 -11.13 3.38 5.16
CA ALA A 12 -10.03 2.64 4.60
C ALA A 12 -9.73 1.58 5.64
N SER A 13 -10.13 0.32 5.37
CA SER A 13 -9.77 -0.79 6.24
C SER A 13 -8.24 -0.84 6.20
N VAL A 14 -7.58 -0.35 7.25
CA VAL A 14 -6.11 -0.38 7.31
C VAL A 14 -5.74 -1.85 7.31
N GLU A 15 -5.34 -2.36 6.14
CA GLU A 15 -4.91 -3.74 5.95
C GLU A 15 -3.94 -4.08 7.08
N SER A 16 -4.24 -5.13 7.86
CA SER A 16 -3.34 -5.54 8.92
C SER A 16 -1.99 -5.91 8.32
N LYS A 17 -0.90 -5.59 9.01
CA LYS A 17 0.46 -5.91 8.53
C LYS A 17 0.59 -7.39 8.14
N GLU A 18 0.00 -8.31 8.91
CA GLU A 18 0.00 -9.74 8.59
C GLU A 18 -0.76 -10.08 7.30
N ASP A 19 -1.88 -9.41 7.06
CA ASP A 19 -2.69 -9.59 5.85
C ASP A 19 -1.94 -9.07 4.61
N MET A 20 -1.33 -7.88 4.76
CA MET A 20 -0.44 -7.30 3.76
C MET A 20 0.69 -8.25 3.37
N LEU A 21 1.37 -8.83 4.36
CA LEU A 21 2.48 -9.75 4.11
C LEU A 21 2.03 -11.01 3.38
N LYS A 22 0.91 -11.62 3.79
CA LYS A 22 0.35 -12.80 3.12
C LYS A 22 -0.03 -12.51 1.68
N ARG A 23 -0.67 -11.36 1.43
CA ARG A 23 -1.03 -10.92 0.09
C ARG A 23 0.20 -10.69 -0.78
N ILE A 24 1.22 -10.00 -0.26
CA ILE A 24 2.48 -9.77 -0.97
C ILE A 24 3.15 -11.10 -1.31
N GLU A 25 3.25 -12.02 -0.36
CA GLU A 25 3.81 -13.35 -0.57
C GLU A 25 3.05 -14.12 -1.67
N ALA A 26 1.72 -14.10 -1.63
CA ALA A 26 0.88 -14.71 -2.66
C ALA A 26 1.10 -14.05 -4.04
N ALA A 27 1.18 -12.72 -4.09
CA ALA A 27 1.42 -11.98 -5.33
C ALA A 27 2.80 -12.31 -5.94
N ILE A 28 3.83 -12.43 -5.11
CA ILE A 28 5.17 -12.84 -5.54
C ILE A 28 5.16 -14.26 -6.12
N ILE A 29 4.45 -15.19 -5.48
CA ILE A 29 4.35 -16.60 -5.92
C ILE A 29 3.56 -16.71 -7.22
N ASP A 30 2.46 -15.98 -7.35
CA ASP A 30 1.58 -16.00 -8.52
C ASP A 30 2.12 -15.17 -9.70
N GLY A 31 3.06 -14.25 -9.43
CA GLY A 31 3.53 -13.26 -10.41
C GLY A 31 2.52 -12.13 -10.64
N SER A 32 1.60 -11.94 -9.69
CA SER A 32 0.59 -10.89 -9.68
C SER A 32 1.11 -9.57 -9.11
N ASP A 33 0.32 -8.49 -9.23
CA ASP A 33 0.69 -7.17 -8.71
C ASP A 33 0.86 -7.20 -7.18
N VAL A 34 2.04 -6.77 -6.72
CA VAL A 34 2.38 -6.68 -5.29
C VAL A 34 1.68 -5.53 -4.59
N LEU A 35 0.95 -4.66 -5.29
CA LEU A 35 0.08 -3.64 -4.70
C LEU A 35 -1.39 -4.03 -4.81
N SER A 36 -2.15 -3.86 -3.73
CA SER A 36 -3.60 -4.02 -3.76
C SER A 36 -4.26 -2.81 -4.42
N PRO A 37 -5.48 -2.94 -4.96
CA PRO A 37 -6.19 -1.79 -5.55
C PRO A 37 -6.35 -0.61 -4.57
N GLU A 38 -6.56 -0.88 -3.28
CA GLU A 38 -6.63 0.15 -2.23
C GLU A 38 -5.28 0.87 -2.03
N GLN A 39 -4.17 0.13 -2.09
CA GLN A 39 -2.83 0.72 -2.01
C GLN A 39 -2.51 1.57 -3.25
N ILE A 40 -2.90 1.10 -4.44
CA ILE A 40 -2.74 1.85 -5.69
C ILE A 40 -3.53 3.17 -5.60
N GLU A 41 -4.76 3.13 -5.11
CA GLU A 41 -5.58 4.33 -4.92
C GLU A 41 -4.95 5.29 -3.90
N ALA A 42 -4.50 4.78 -2.74
CA ALA A 42 -3.86 5.61 -1.71
C ALA A 42 -2.62 6.35 -2.24
N VAL A 43 -1.74 5.65 -2.96
CA VAL A 43 -0.56 6.25 -3.60
C VAL A 43 -0.99 7.25 -4.66
N THR A 44 -1.98 6.92 -5.50
CA THR A 44 -2.48 7.83 -6.55
C THR A 44 -3.00 9.14 -5.97
N VAL A 45 -3.84 9.07 -4.94
CA VAL A 45 -4.39 10.25 -4.25
C VAL A 45 -3.26 11.10 -3.66
N LEU A 46 -2.28 10.48 -3.01
CA LEU A 46 -1.17 11.22 -2.41
C LEU A 46 -0.27 11.85 -3.48
N CYS A 47 0.05 11.15 -4.56
CA CYS A 47 0.77 11.68 -5.72
C CYS A 47 0.09 12.93 -6.28
N CYS A 48 -1.22 12.89 -6.49
CA CYS A 48 -2.01 14.03 -6.94
C CYS A 48 -1.89 15.23 -5.98
N LYS A 49 -1.92 15.01 -4.67
CA LYS A 49 -1.77 16.09 -3.67
C LYS A 49 -0.40 16.76 -3.73
N VAL A 50 0.65 16.01 -4.03
CA VAL A 50 2.04 16.51 -4.10
C VAL A 50 2.46 16.90 -5.51
N THR A 51 1.52 17.01 -6.45
CA THR A 51 1.75 17.34 -7.87
C THR A 51 2.75 16.40 -8.57
N ILE A 52 2.80 15.14 -8.13
CA ILE A 52 3.59 14.08 -8.76
C ILE A 52 2.67 13.26 -9.66
N ASP A 53 3.16 12.91 -10.84
CA ASP A 53 2.42 12.01 -11.73
C ASP A 53 2.37 10.60 -11.12
N PRO A 54 1.16 10.04 -10.88
CA PRO A 54 1.02 8.78 -10.14
C PRO A 54 1.47 7.56 -10.95
N GLU A 55 1.33 7.59 -12.28
CA GLU A 55 1.60 6.45 -13.15
C GLU A 55 3.10 6.05 -13.15
N PRO A 56 4.06 6.95 -13.43
CA PRO A 56 5.49 6.63 -13.37
C PRO A 56 5.94 6.38 -11.92
N TYR A 57 5.28 7.00 -10.94
CA TYR A 57 5.59 6.78 -9.52
C TYR A 57 5.22 5.35 -9.09
N LEU A 58 4.00 4.90 -9.38
CA LEU A 58 3.55 3.54 -9.11
C LEU A 58 4.41 2.50 -9.83
N ASN A 59 4.80 2.76 -11.08
CA ASN A 59 5.69 1.85 -11.81
C ASN A 59 7.07 1.73 -11.16
N THR A 60 7.63 2.85 -10.69
CA THR A 60 8.90 2.87 -9.96
C THR A 60 8.78 2.14 -8.62
N LEU A 61 7.69 2.37 -7.89
CA LEU A 61 7.41 1.71 -6.62
C LEU A 61 7.31 0.19 -6.79
N ARG A 62 6.54 -0.28 -7.79
CA ARG A 62 6.44 -1.70 -8.14
C ARG A 62 7.79 -2.29 -8.48
N THR A 63 8.60 -1.58 -9.29
CA THR A 63 9.94 -2.06 -9.65
C THR A 63 10.81 -2.27 -8.42
N ARG A 64 10.86 -1.30 -7.50
CA ARG A 64 11.62 -1.42 -6.24
C ARG A 64 11.09 -2.56 -5.36
N MET A 65 9.76 -2.66 -5.23
CA MET A 65 9.12 -3.76 -4.51
C MET A 65 9.45 -5.12 -5.13
N LEU A 66 9.62 -5.19 -6.46
CA LEU A 66 9.99 -6.41 -7.16
C LEU A 66 11.49 -6.72 -7.09
N GLU A 67 12.37 -5.72 -6.95
CA GLU A 67 13.81 -5.97 -6.66
C GLU A 67 13.97 -6.75 -5.35
N ASP A 68 13.04 -6.53 -4.42
CA ASP A 68 13.02 -7.14 -3.09
C ASP A 68 12.02 -8.31 -2.96
N VAL A 69 11.52 -8.88 -4.07
CA VAL A 69 10.52 -9.99 -4.06
C VAL A 69 10.90 -11.18 -3.20
N THR A 70 12.19 -11.39 -2.91
CA THR A 70 12.64 -12.50 -2.06
C THR A 70 12.28 -12.33 -0.59
N ASN A 71 11.87 -11.14 -0.15
CA ASN A 71 11.51 -10.84 1.23
C ASN A 71 10.21 -10.02 1.33
N PRO A 72 9.05 -10.64 1.59
CA PRO A 72 7.76 -9.94 1.65
C PRO A 72 7.72 -8.85 2.73
N GLN A 73 8.52 -8.97 3.79
CA GLN A 73 8.63 -7.91 4.81
C GLN A 73 9.28 -6.66 4.26
N LEU A 74 10.31 -6.82 3.44
CA LEU A 74 11.03 -5.69 2.87
C LEU A 74 10.19 -5.02 1.76
N VAL A 75 9.46 -5.81 0.98
CA VAL A 75 8.45 -5.31 0.04
C VAL A 75 7.39 -4.45 0.74
N ALA A 76 6.84 -4.94 1.87
CA ALA A 76 5.89 -4.18 2.68
C ALA A 76 6.52 -2.89 3.26
N ASP A 77 7.77 -2.95 3.72
CA ASP A 77 8.49 -1.80 4.26
C ASP A 77 8.72 -0.70 3.20
N VAL A 78 9.13 -1.09 1.99
CA VAL A 78 9.29 -0.18 0.85
C VAL A 78 7.98 0.56 0.56
N TYR A 79 6.87 -0.17 0.49
CA TYR A 79 5.54 0.42 0.30
C TYR A 79 5.20 1.44 1.41
N LEU A 80 5.32 1.04 2.68
CA LEU A 80 4.98 1.89 3.82
C LEU A 80 5.86 3.15 3.89
N ARG A 81 7.15 3.00 3.59
CA ARG A 81 8.12 4.11 3.59
C ARG A 81 7.81 5.14 2.51
N GLU A 82 7.48 4.68 1.30
CA GLU A 82 7.11 5.57 0.20
C GLU A 82 5.77 6.24 0.47
N LEU A 83 4.78 5.50 1.00
CA LEU A 83 3.49 6.04 1.41
C LEU A 83 3.65 7.16 2.46
N LEU A 84 4.45 6.92 3.51
CA LEU A 84 4.74 7.91 4.54
C LEU A 84 5.45 9.14 3.97
N THR A 85 6.36 8.95 3.01
CA THR A 85 7.07 10.04 2.34
C THR A 85 6.10 10.93 1.56
N LEU A 86 5.17 10.31 0.82
CA LEU A 86 4.13 11.06 0.11
C LEU A 86 3.19 11.78 1.08
N GLN A 87 2.79 11.14 2.18
CA GLN A 87 1.97 11.76 3.23
C GLN A 87 2.66 12.98 3.84
N GLN A 88 3.94 12.89 4.19
CA GLN A 88 4.69 14.03 4.74
C GLN A 88 4.84 15.18 3.74
N ARG A 89 4.91 14.89 2.45
CA ARG A 89 4.93 15.92 1.39
C ARG A 89 3.56 16.54 1.14
N ALA A 90 2.48 15.78 1.35
CA ALA A 90 1.11 16.24 1.11
C ALA A 90 0.64 17.28 2.14
N GLY A 91 1.30 17.35 3.31
CA GLY A 91 0.98 18.30 4.37
C GLY A 91 -0.13 17.83 5.29
#